data_AF-A0A9D7FN63-F1
#
_entry.id   AF-A0A9D7FN63-F1
#
_cell.length_a   1.000
_cell.length_b   1.000
_cell.length_c   1.000
_cell.angle_alpha   90.00
_cell.angle_beta   90.00
_cell.angle_gamma   90.00
#
_symmetry.space_group_name_H-M   'P 1'
#
loop_
_entity.id
_entity.type
_entity.pdbx_description
1 polymer ?
#
loop_
_entity_poly.entity_id
_entity_poly.type
_entity_poly.pdbx_seq_one_letter_code
_entity_poly.pdbx_strand_id
1 'polypeptide(L)'
;MVEKTENILENAAPNEKISSISQMDWPYWCESWPMRTIDELEGAHSGSLIRFINEVADAVAVRFPDILIDTFAYTFTRKPPRFARPRNNVIVRLCSIECDFARPLSDSKSRLNRAFRKDLQGWARITKNLYVWDYTQNWYCFQGPHPNFHVIQPNLKFLSDNGVKGVFEQASPVSPHSDFEYLKGYLIAESLWNPRLDWEEAFNEFVDLYYRDAAPYIREYIALITTKAQKSTQPMTIFSKMEWMDGDTVVAAESIFQRAFAAIQNDEIRERLKIAHLPVQYAALVCPPHVEVATGSYILTRPPSQTFDEYWNMIQSYGITHLQDTPIEELRTRLNGTTPPRHEAIPIVRLQSPFSEVWITPTLGGAVRRWLDQRYHIEVFNGFENPTSNQWIWQEWELMDPDNPAPEKSLASSYQVIQQNTHSVVLQAGLPNGLVLTRTMTLDMNAPVLAYTLGIHNTSSQAVLPRLKIHPEIWTQGSKHPELWVKDKDGWVEKEMEPSGTEDIHRGTLDPEGILSWAMRISSRSTILVNAIESSELEALAYYHNPEKDHLNLELIPKQTPLAPGEKREIHSKYEVVERLGMDDNFVRTSQTKR
;
A
#
# COMPACT_ATOMS: atom_id res chain seq x y z
N MET A 1 -8.40 21.97 -29.63
CA MET A 1 -7.06 21.91 -29.01
C MET A 1 -6.10 22.84 -29.73
N VAL A 2 -5.93 22.69 -31.05
CA VAL A 2 -5.11 23.58 -31.91
C VAL A 2 -5.30 25.07 -31.56
N GLU A 3 -6.53 25.59 -31.63
CA GLU A 3 -6.82 27.00 -31.29
C GLU A 3 -6.35 27.39 -29.88
N LYS A 4 -6.53 26.51 -28.88
CA LYS A 4 -6.05 26.77 -27.52
C LYS A 4 -4.52 26.82 -27.47
N THR A 5 -3.84 25.90 -28.15
CA THR A 5 -2.37 25.85 -28.21
C THR A 5 -1.83 27.08 -28.93
N GLU A 6 -2.40 27.47 -30.06
CA GLU A 6 -2.00 28.67 -30.80
C GLU A 6 -2.20 29.94 -29.95
N ASN A 7 -3.35 30.07 -29.27
CA ASN A 7 -3.60 31.21 -28.38
C ASN A 7 -2.58 31.28 -27.23
N ILE A 8 -2.14 30.14 -26.68
CA ILE A 8 -1.08 30.12 -25.66
C ILE A 8 0.25 30.62 -26.28
N LEU A 9 0.60 30.11 -27.46
CA LEU A 9 1.86 30.45 -28.14
C LEU A 9 1.92 31.91 -28.62
N GLU A 10 0.79 32.51 -29.00
CA GLU A 10 0.71 33.95 -29.34
C GLU A 10 1.08 34.85 -28.16
N ASN A 11 0.84 34.38 -26.94
CA ASN A 11 1.09 35.11 -25.70
C ASN A 11 2.37 34.64 -24.97
N ALA A 12 3.09 33.68 -25.54
CA ALA A 12 4.31 33.10 -24.97
C ALA A 12 5.52 34.04 -25.11
N ALA A 13 6.52 33.87 -24.25
CA ALA A 13 7.76 34.62 -24.38
C ALA A 13 8.53 34.21 -25.66
N PRO A 14 9.29 35.13 -26.31
CA PRO A 14 9.91 34.87 -27.63
C PRO A 14 10.90 33.68 -27.67
N ASN A 15 11.38 33.25 -26.52
CA ASN A 15 12.34 32.18 -26.31
C ASN A 15 11.71 30.84 -25.92
N GLU A 16 10.38 30.76 -25.78
CA GLU A 16 9.68 29.49 -25.55
C GLU A 16 9.71 28.63 -26.82
N LYS A 17 10.21 27.39 -26.70
CA LYS A 17 10.38 26.45 -27.82
C LYS A 17 9.61 25.13 -27.65
N ILE A 18 9.01 24.90 -26.49
CA ILE A 18 8.30 23.67 -26.16
C ILE A 18 6.95 24.02 -25.56
N SER A 19 5.88 23.43 -26.08
CA SER A 19 4.53 23.50 -25.51
C SER A 19 4.05 22.09 -25.17
N SER A 20 3.62 21.85 -23.94
CA SER A 20 3.18 20.51 -23.52
C SER A 20 1.67 20.34 -23.68
N ILE A 21 1.29 19.22 -24.30
CA ILE A 21 -0.08 18.72 -24.40
C ILE A 21 -0.04 17.27 -23.95
N SER A 22 -0.36 17.04 -22.68
CA SER A 22 -0.17 15.75 -22.04
C SER A 22 -1.47 15.22 -21.44
N GLN A 23 -1.51 13.89 -21.24
CA GLN A 23 -2.54 13.27 -20.43
C GLN A 23 -2.52 13.81 -18.99
N MET A 24 -3.67 13.78 -18.31
CA MET A 24 -3.75 14.09 -16.89
C MET A 24 -3.11 12.99 -16.04
N ASP A 25 -2.76 13.32 -14.80
CA ASP A 25 -2.31 12.34 -13.80
C ASP A 25 -3.52 11.51 -13.32
N TRP A 26 -3.88 10.52 -14.14
CA TRP A 26 -5.07 9.70 -13.95
C TRP A 26 -4.78 8.26 -14.38
N PRO A 27 -5.22 7.23 -13.63
CA PRO A 27 -4.87 5.85 -13.92
C PRO A 27 -5.71 5.21 -15.06
N TYR A 28 -6.77 5.87 -15.53
CA TYR A 28 -7.69 5.32 -16.53
C TYR A 28 -7.64 6.07 -17.87
N TRP A 29 -8.06 5.39 -18.93
CA TRP A 29 -8.12 5.93 -20.29
C TRP A 29 -9.56 5.94 -20.82
N CYS A 30 -9.75 6.53 -22.00
CA CYS A 30 -11.05 6.53 -22.66
C CYS A 30 -11.36 5.16 -23.29
N GLU A 31 -12.50 4.57 -22.93
CA GLU A 31 -12.91 3.24 -23.40
C GLU A 31 -13.89 3.28 -24.58
N SER A 32 -14.07 4.46 -25.19
CA SER A 32 -14.94 4.60 -26.36
C SER A 32 -14.52 3.65 -27.49
N TRP A 33 -15.49 3.10 -28.22
CA TRP A 33 -15.25 2.15 -29.31
C TRP A 33 -14.17 2.61 -30.32
N PRO A 34 -14.13 3.89 -30.76
CA PRO A 34 -13.08 4.36 -31.65
C PRO A 34 -11.67 4.30 -31.03
N MET A 35 -11.51 4.73 -29.77
CA MET A 35 -10.19 4.77 -29.11
C MET A 35 -9.71 3.36 -28.78
N ARG A 36 -10.60 2.51 -28.27
CA ARG A 36 -10.32 1.09 -28.04
C ARG A 36 -9.84 0.39 -29.31
N THR A 37 -10.50 0.63 -30.45
CA THR A 37 -10.11 0.02 -31.74
C THR A 37 -8.68 0.43 -32.16
N ILE A 38 -8.32 1.70 -31.96
CA ILE A 38 -6.96 2.18 -32.25
C ILE A 38 -5.95 1.52 -31.31
N ASP A 39 -6.23 1.50 -30.02
CA ASP A 39 -5.29 0.99 -29.02
C ASP A 39 -5.08 -0.52 -29.15
N GLU A 40 -6.12 -1.29 -29.50
CA GLU A 40 -6.03 -2.72 -29.83
C GLU A 40 -5.17 -2.95 -31.09
N LEU A 41 -5.35 -2.15 -32.14
CA LEU A 41 -4.56 -2.22 -33.36
C LEU A 41 -3.07 -1.92 -33.11
N GLU A 42 -2.81 -0.89 -32.30
CA GLU A 42 -1.48 -0.41 -31.93
C GLU A 42 -0.83 -1.31 -30.87
N GLY A 43 -1.63 -2.07 -30.13
CA GLY A 43 -1.22 -2.86 -28.97
C GLY A 43 -0.75 -2.00 -27.79
N ALA A 44 -1.12 -0.71 -27.76
CA ALA A 44 -0.73 0.25 -26.73
C ALA A 44 -1.64 1.50 -26.76
N HIS A 45 -1.96 2.06 -25.59
CA HIS A 45 -2.76 3.28 -25.46
C HIS A 45 -2.05 4.55 -25.94
N SER A 46 -0.73 4.51 -26.05
CA SER A 46 0.03 5.58 -26.72
C SER A 46 -0.33 5.73 -28.20
N GLY A 47 -0.96 4.73 -28.81
CA GLY A 47 -1.39 4.76 -30.21
C GLY A 47 -2.39 5.87 -30.50
N SER A 48 -3.48 5.92 -29.74
CA SER A 48 -4.47 6.99 -29.83
C SER A 48 -3.87 8.35 -29.44
N LEU A 49 -3.05 8.40 -28.38
CA LEU A 49 -2.38 9.63 -27.95
C LEU A 49 -1.49 10.23 -29.05
N ILE A 50 -0.57 9.44 -29.62
CA ILE A 50 0.36 9.95 -30.63
C ILE A 50 -0.37 10.41 -31.90
N ARG A 51 -1.45 9.74 -32.30
CA ARG A 51 -2.26 10.19 -33.45
C ARG A 51 -2.89 11.55 -33.17
N PHE A 52 -3.48 11.73 -32.00
CA PHE A 52 -4.03 13.02 -31.59
C PHE A 52 -2.96 14.12 -31.55
N ILE A 53 -1.81 13.84 -30.91
CA ILE A 53 -0.72 14.81 -30.79
C ILE A 53 -0.13 15.18 -32.15
N ASN A 54 -0.01 14.21 -33.07
CA ASN A 54 0.46 14.47 -34.43
C ASN A 54 -0.45 15.45 -35.18
N GLU A 55 -1.77 15.29 -35.09
CA GLU A 55 -2.71 16.23 -35.74
C GLU A 55 -2.57 17.65 -35.18
N VAL A 56 -2.38 17.79 -33.87
CA VAL A 56 -2.14 19.10 -33.26
C VAL A 56 -0.78 19.66 -33.70
N ALA A 57 0.25 18.83 -33.71
CA ALA A 57 1.61 19.23 -34.08
C ALA A 57 1.72 19.66 -35.55
N ASP A 58 1.02 18.97 -36.47
CA ASP A 58 0.96 19.35 -37.88
C ASP A 58 0.23 20.69 -38.07
N ALA A 59 -0.86 20.92 -37.34
CA ALA A 59 -1.62 22.18 -37.43
C ALA A 59 -0.84 23.37 -36.85
N VAL A 60 -0.27 23.23 -35.65
CA VAL A 60 0.51 24.29 -34.99
C VAL A 60 1.75 24.66 -35.81
N ALA A 61 2.39 23.69 -36.47
CA ALA A 61 3.59 23.94 -37.29
C ALA A 61 3.36 24.90 -38.47
N VAL A 62 2.11 25.09 -38.92
CA VAL A 62 1.78 26.06 -39.98
C VAL A 62 2.08 27.49 -39.56
N ARG A 63 1.79 27.83 -38.29
CA ARG A 63 1.97 29.18 -37.74
C ARG A 63 3.22 29.30 -36.88
N PHE A 64 3.60 28.21 -36.21
CA PHE A 64 4.70 28.15 -35.24
C PHE A 64 5.68 27.01 -35.59
N PRO A 65 6.42 27.09 -36.71
CA PRO A 65 7.23 25.98 -37.22
C PRO A 65 8.40 25.57 -36.31
N ASP A 66 8.84 26.47 -35.42
CA ASP A 66 9.97 26.24 -34.52
C ASP A 66 9.55 25.66 -33.15
N ILE A 67 8.26 25.43 -32.92
CA ILE A 67 7.73 24.92 -31.65
C ILE A 67 7.70 23.38 -31.67
N LEU A 68 8.16 22.80 -30.57
CA LEU A 68 8.03 21.38 -30.28
C LEU A 68 6.82 21.14 -29.37
N ILE A 69 5.99 20.16 -29.73
CA ILE A 69 4.87 19.70 -28.90
C ILE A 69 5.36 18.55 -28.02
N ASP A 70 5.33 18.74 -26.70
CA ASP A 70 5.67 17.73 -25.71
C ASP A 70 4.43 16.95 -25.27
N THR A 71 4.57 15.63 -25.09
CA THR A 71 3.53 14.79 -24.51
C THR A 71 4.12 13.68 -23.65
N PHE A 72 3.43 13.32 -22.57
CA PHE A 72 3.85 12.22 -21.70
C PHE A 72 3.62 10.83 -22.33
N ALA A 73 4.59 9.95 -22.14
CA ALA A 73 4.43 8.50 -22.19
C ALA A 73 4.53 7.99 -20.75
N TYR A 74 3.37 7.92 -20.09
CA TYR A 74 3.24 7.79 -18.64
C TYR A 74 2.15 6.78 -18.32
N THR A 75 2.38 5.94 -17.29
CA THR A 75 1.44 4.90 -16.84
C THR A 75 0.89 4.05 -18.00
N PHE A 76 -0.38 4.23 -18.37
CA PHE A 76 -1.04 3.45 -19.42
C PHE A 76 -0.53 3.74 -20.84
N THR A 77 0.12 4.89 -21.08
CA THR A 77 0.74 5.25 -22.38
C THR A 77 2.24 5.00 -22.44
N ARG A 78 2.84 4.38 -21.41
CA ARG A 78 4.29 4.14 -21.35
C ARG A 78 4.81 3.29 -22.51
N LYS A 79 4.06 2.25 -22.89
CA LYS A 79 4.42 1.33 -23.97
C LYS A 79 4.33 2.04 -25.33
N PRO A 80 5.36 1.97 -26.20
CA PRO A 80 5.31 2.58 -27.53
C PRO A 80 4.30 1.89 -28.47
N PRO A 81 3.67 2.64 -29.39
CA PRO A 81 2.69 2.08 -30.31
C PRO A 81 3.35 1.35 -31.48
N ARG A 82 2.64 0.36 -32.04
CA ARG A 82 3.19 -0.48 -33.12
C ARG A 82 3.38 0.28 -34.44
N PHE A 83 2.40 1.07 -34.86
CA PHE A 83 2.34 1.73 -36.16
C PHE A 83 2.45 3.25 -36.08
N ALA A 84 1.80 3.89 -35.11
CA ALA A 84 1.88 5.34 -34.96
C ALA A 84 3.35 5.79 -34.72
N ARG A 85 3.74 6.91 -35.34
CA ARG A 85 5.09 7.50 -35.21
C ARG A 85 4.94 8.97 -34.85
N PRO A 86 5.61 9.48 -33.81
CA PRO A 86 5.61 10.91 -33.50
C PRO A 86 6.15 11.73 -34.67
N ARG A 87 5.58 12.92 -34.91
CA ARG A 87 6.16 13.87 -35.88
C ARG A 87 7.53 14.38 -35.42
N ASN A 88 8.29 14.98 -36.34
CA ASN A 88 9.61 15.55 -36.05
C ASN A 88 9.60 16.72 -35.08
N ASN A 89 8.44 17.37 -34.88
CA ASN A 89 8.23 18.41 -33.89
C ASN A 89 7.48 17.90 -32.65
N VAL A 90 7.38 16.58 -32.44
CA VAL A 90 6.79 15.99 -31.23
C VAL A 90 7.90 15.43 -30.34
N ILE A 91 7.92 15.87 -29.08
CA ILE A 91 8.71 15.30 -28.00
C ILE A 91 7.86 14.26 -27.29
N VAL A 92 8.40 13.06 -27.12
CA VAL A 92 7.84 12.04 -26.23
C VAL A 92 8.62 12.09 -24.93
N ARG A 93 7.95 12.36 -23.81
CA ARG A 93 8.54 12.38 -22.48
C ARG A 93 8.15 11.12 -21.71
N LEU A 94 9.08 10.17 -21.65
CA LEU A 94 8.88 8.89 -20.96
C LEU A 94 9.14 9.06 -19.45
N CYS A 95 8.21 8.62 -18.61
CA CYS A 95 8.32 8.77 -17.16
C CYS A 95 8.76 7.44 -16.49
N SER A 96 9.66 7.50 -15.51
CA SER A 96 10.24 6.34 -14.82
C SER A 96 9.54 5.97 -13.50
N ILE A 97 8.32 6.46 -13.26
CA ILE A 97 7.64 6.41 -11.94
C ILE A 97 7.60 5.02 -11.29
N GLU A 98 7.48 3.94 -12.09
CA GLU A 98 7.40 2.57 -11.59
C GLU A 98 8.76 1.89 -11.41
N CYS A 99 9.87 2.59 -11.60
CA CYS A 99 11.21 1.99 -11.57
C CYS A 99 11.71 1.66 -10.15
N ASP A 100 12.74 0.82 -10.10
CA ASP A 100 13.54 0.54 -8.92
C ASP A 100 14.72 1.50 -8.88
N PHE A 101 14.72 2.40 -7.90
CA PHE A 101 15.72 3.45 -7.72
C PHE A 101 16.91 3.01 -6.85
N ALA A 102 16.88 1.78 -6.30
CA ALA A 102 18.05 1.21 -5.62
C ALA A 102 19.08 0.66 -6.62
N ARG A 103 18.70 0.48 -7.89
CA ARG A 103 19.53 -0.12 -8.95
C ARG A 103 19.48 0.73 -10.21
N PRO A 104 20.58 0.80 -11.00
CA PRO A 104 20.56 1.54 -12.25
C PRO A 104 19.47 1.06 -13.22
N LEU A 105 18.96 1.94 -14.06
CA LEU A 105 18.03 1.61 -15.16
C LEU A 105 18.63 0.57 -16.11
N SER A 106 19.96 0.53 -16.17
CA SER A 106 20.77 -0.42 -16.94
C SER A 106 20.96 -1.79 -16.26
N ASP A 107 20.51 -2.00 -15.01
CA ASP A 107 20.58 -3.29 -14.33
C ASP A 107 19.55 -4.29 -14.88
N SER A 108 20.04 -5.47 -15.29
CA SER A 108 19.20 -6.55 -15.81
C SER A 108 18.47 -7.33 -14.72
N LYS A 109 18.86 -7.22 -13.45
CA LYS A 109 18.25 -7.92 -12.32
C LYS A 109 16.90 -7.31 -11.92
N SER A 110 16.74 -6.00 -12.04
CA SER A 110 15.48 -5.32 -11.72
C SER A 110 14.41 -5.59 -12.78
N ARG A 111 13.31 -6.26 -12.39
CA ARG A 111 12.17 -6.52 -13.28
C ARG A 111 11.52 -5.23 -13.77
N LEU A 112 11.40 -4.23 -12.89
CA LEU A 112 10.80 -2.93 -13.20
C LEU A 112 11.66 -2.17 -14.22
N ASN A 113 12.98 -2.11 -13.98
CA ASN A 113 13.90 -1.38 -14.87
C ASN A 113 14.06 -2.08 -16.24
N ARG A 114 13.92 -3.41 -16.30
CA ARG A 114 13.84 -4.14 -17.59
C ARG A 114 12.62 -3.72 -18.42
N ALA A 115 11.45 -3.56 -17.79
CA ALA A 115 10.25 -3.12 -18.47
C ALA A 115 10.41 -1.69 -19.00
N PHE A 116 10.89 -0.77 -18.16
CA PHE A 116 11.17 0.61 -18.57
C PHE A 116 12.18 0.68 -19.72
N ARG A 117 13.29 -0.07 -19.64
CA ARG A 117 14.29 -0.11 -20.72
C ARG A 117 13.71 -0.58 -22.05
N LYS A 118 12.84 -1.60 -22.02
CA LYS A 118 12.18 -2.09 -23.23
C LYS A 118 11.35 -0.98 -23.88
N ASP A 119 10.62 -0.22 -23.07
CA ASP A 119 9.80 0.90 -23.53
C ASP A 119 10.69 2.05 -24.04
N LEU A 120 11.73 2.44 -23.29
CA LEU A 120 12.73 3.44 -23.70
C LEU A 120 13.35 3.13 -25.07
N GLN A 121 13.86 1.90 -25.23
CA GLN A 121 14.46 1.45 -26.48
C GLN A 121 13.43 1.34 -27.61
N GLY A 122 12.17 1.02 -27.29
CA GLY A 122 11.08 1.02 -28.26
C GLY A 122 10.77 2.42 -28.78
N TRP A 123 10.67 3.41 -27.88
CA TRP A 123 10.50 4.81 -28.23
C TRP A 123 11.69 5.37 -29.03
N ALA A 124 12.93 5.06 -28.60
CA ALA A 124 14.15 5.51 -29.28
C ALA A 124 14.26 5.02 -30.73
N ARG A 125 13.61 3.90 -31.10
CA ARG A 125 13.56 3.42 -32.48
C ARG A 125 12.60 4.21 -33.37
N ILE A 126 11.61 4.89 -32.79
CA ILE A 126 10.50 5.49 -33.55
C ILE A 126 10.47 7.02 -33.48
N THR A 127 11.25 7.64 -32.61
CA THR A 127 11.44 9.10 -32.56
C THR A 127 12.87 9.46 -32.20
N LYS A 128 13.31 10.64 -32.66
CA LYS A 128 14.60 11.26 -32.28
C LYS A 128 14.43 12.32 -31.17
N ASN A 129 13.20 12.58 -30.73
CA ASN A 129 12.91 13.59 -29.71
C ASN A 129 12.37 12.89 -28.46
N LEU A 130 13.21 12.05 -27.88
CA LEU A 130 12.90 11.32 -26.67
C LEU A 130 13.45 12.09 -25.47
N TYR A 131 12.56 12.43 -24.54
CA TYR A 131 12.87 13.07 -23.27
C TYR A 131 12.48 12.10 -22.16
N VAL A 132 13.07 12.27 -20.98
CA VAL A 132 12.73 11.46 -19.80
C VAL A 132 12.36 12.37 -18.63
N TRP A 133 11.32 11.96 -17.90
CA TRP A 133 11.02 12.44 -16.58
C TRP A 133 11.45 11.37 -15.59
N ASP A 134 12.54 11.62 -14.87
CA ASP A 134 13.08 10.73 -13.84
C ASP A 134 12.84 11.33 -12.44
N TYR A 135 12.98 10.52 -11.39
CA TYR A 135 12.62 10.90 -10.03
C TYR A 135 13.77 10.64 -9.07
N THR A 136 14.06 11.60 -8.19
CA THR A 136 15.19 11.52 -7.26
C THR A 136 14.79 11.51 -5.79
N GLN A 137 13.48 11.49 -5.53
CA GLN A 137 12.90 11.68 -4.22
C GLN A 137 11.87 10.62 -3.84
N ASN A 138 11.73 10.35 -2.54
CA ASN A 138 10.65 9.52 -2.02
C ASN A 138 9.37 10.35 -1.82
N TRP A 139 8.40 10.15 -2.71
CA TRP A 139 7.07 10.77 -2.66
C TRP A 139 6.14 10.14 -1.61
N TYR A 140 6.48 8.99 -1.02
CA TYR A 140 5.81 8.54 0.20
C TYR A 140 6.22 9.35 1.44
N CYS A 141 7.44 9.85 1.50
CA CYS A 141 7.80 10.84 2.50
C CYS A 141 9.11 11.52 2.12
N PHE A 142 9.09 12.84 1.97
CA PHE A 142 10.26 13.63 1.63
C PHE A 142 11.36 13.60 2.69
N GLN A 143 10.97 13.31 3.94
CA GLN A 143 11.85 13.11 5.09
C GLN A 143 12.23 11.62 5.27
N GLY A 144 11.73 10.71 4.44
CA GLY A 144 12.20 9.33 4.45
C GLY A 144 13.54 9.20 3.73
N PRO A 145 14.51 8.42 4.25
CA PRO A 145 15.73 8.09 3.52
C PRO A 145 15.41 7.51 2.13
N HIS A 146 16.13 7.97 1.10
CA HIS A 146 15.97 7.51 -0.28
C HIS A 146 17.33 7.42 -0.98
N PRO A 147 18.11 6.35 -0.74
CA PRO A 147 19.50 6.21 -1.16
C PRO A 147 19.65 5.83 -2.64
N ASN A 148 19.36 6.79 -3.52
CA ASN A 148 19.50 6.66 -4.98
C ASN A 148 20.70 7.44 -5.53
N PHE A 149 21.67 7.83 -4.69
CA PHE A 149 22.83 8.62 -5.09
C PHE A 149 23.67 7.94 -6.19
N HIS A 150 23.94 6.64 -6.00
CA HIS A 150 24.80 5.84 -6.88
C HIS A 150 24.15 5.50 -8.22
N VAL A 151 22.83 5.74 -8.39
CA VAL A 151 22.14 5.47 -9.67
C VAL A 151 22.03 6.69 -10.56
N ILE A 152 22.13 7.92 -10.04
CA ILE A 152 21.94 9.17 -10.80
C ILE A 152 22.83 9.19 -12.06
N GLN A 153 24.14 9.09 -11.87
CA GLN A 153 25.09 9.12 -12.98
C GLN A 153 24.93 7.95 -13.96
N PRO A 154 24.89 6.66 -13.54
CA PRO A 154 24.75 5.57 -14.50
C PRO A 154 23.38 5.57 -15.20
N ASN A 155 22.33 6.12 -14.58
CA ASN A 155 21.04 6.35 -15.24
C ASN A 155 21.18 7.40 -16.34
N LEU A 156 21.71 8.58 -16.04
CA LEU A 156 21.90 9.65 -17.02
C LEU A 156 22.81 9.22 -18.18
N LYS A 157 23.87 8.47 -17.89
CA LYS A 157 24.69 7.82 -18.92
C LYS A 157 23.89 6.88 -19.79
N PHE A 158 23.10 6.00 -19.18
CA PHE A 158 22.27 5.03 -19.90
C PHE A 158 21.22 5.73 -20.78
N LEU A 159 20.57 6.79 -20.27
CA LEU A 159 19.61 7.58 -21.04
C LEU A 159 20.30 8.27 -22.24
N SER A 160 21.46 8.89 -22.02
CA SER A 160 22.27 9.48 -23.09
C SER A 160 22.67 8.46 -24.15
N ASP A 161 23.16 7.28 -23.75
CA ASP A 161 23.54 6.19 -24.66
C ASP A 161 22.34 5.63 -25.47
N ASN A 162 21.10 5.85 -25.02
CA ASN A 162 19.87 5.46 -25.74
C ASN A 162 19.22 6.62 -26.53
N GLY A 163 19.92 7.74 -26.72
CA GLY A 163 19.46 8.83 -27.57
C GLY A 163 18.43 9.76 -26.92
N VAL A 164 18.31 9.75 -25.59
CA VAL A 164 17.51 10.73 -24.84
C VAL A 164 18.18 12.11 -24.97
N LYS A 165 17.39 13.13 -25.33
CA LYS A 165 17.85 14.51 -25.56
C LYS A 165 17.61 15.47 -24.42
N GLY A 166 16.71 15.13 -23.50
CA GLY A 166 16.40 15.95 -22.34
C GLY A 166 15.94 15.07 -21.19
N VAL A 167 16.41 15.40 -19.99
CA VAL A 167 16.03 14.72 -18.75
C VAL A 167 15.54 15.78 -17.76
N PHE A 168 14.41 15.50 -17.12
CA PHE A 168 13.94 16.25 -15.96
C PHE A 168 14.02 15.33 -14.75
N GLU A 169 14.89 15.68 -13.79
CA GLU A 169 15.06 14.95 -12.54
C GLU A 169 14.18 15.60 -11.47
N GLN A 170 13.04 14.98 -11.16
CA GLN A 170 12.10 15.53 -10.21
C GLN A 170 12.54 15.28 -8.77
N ALA A 171 12.90 16.37 -8.07
CA ALA A 171 13.17 16.42 -6.64
C ALA A 171 11.91 16.88 -5.85
N SER A 172 12.07 17.26 -4.58
CA SER A 172 10.95 17.82 -3.79
C SER A 172 10.57 19.22 -4.29
N PRO A 173 9.31 19.45 -4.71
CA PRO A 173 8.91 20.75 -5.26
C PRO A 173 8.42 21.77 -4.21
N VAL A 174 8.10 21.31 -2.99
CA VAL A 174 7.27 22.08 -2.04
C VAL A 174 7.85 22.20 -0.63
N SER A 175 8.94 21.49 -0.30
CA SER A 175 9.56 21.57 1.03
C SER A 175 11.08 21.53 0.94
N PRO A 176 11.79 22.38 1.71
CA PRO A 176 13.24 22.30 1.82
C PRO A 176 13.65 21.05 2.63
N HIS A 177 14.95 20.74 2.58
CA HIS A 177 15.61 19.78 3.46
C HIS A 177 15.09 18.35 3.28
N SER A 178 14.82 17.99 2.03
CA SER A 178 14.64 16.59 1.65
C SER A 178 15.94 15.78 1.81
N ASP A 179 15.83 14.45 1.85
CA ASP A 179 16.96 13.51 1.98
C ASP A 179 18.12 13.85 1.04
N PHE A 180 19.18 14.45 1.63
CA PHE A 180 20.42 14.86 0.97
C PHE A 180 20.21 15.72 -0.29
N GLU A 181 19.24 16.64 -0.24
CA GLU A 181 18.85 17.52 -1.36
C GLU A 181 20.04 18.18 -2.09
N TYR A 182 20.96 18.81 -1.35
CA TYR A 182 22.11 19.51 -1.95
C TYR A 182 23.10 18.56 -2.64
N LEU A 183 23.34 17.39 -2.06
CA LEU A 183 24.21 16.37 -2.65
C LEU A 183 23.58 15.82 -3.94
N LYS A 184 22.28 15.48 -3.91
CA LYS A 184 21.55 15.02 -5.09
C LYS A 184 21.56 16.09 -6.17
N GLY A 185 21.26 17.34 -5.82
CA GLY A 185 21.29 18.47 -6.75
C GLY A 185 22.65 18.65 -7.43
N TYR A 186 23.74 18.54 -6.67
CA TYR A 186 25.10 18.58 -7.21
C TYR A 186 25.37 17.41 -8.17
N LEU A 187 25.09 16.16 -7.76
CA LEU A 187 25.29 14.98 -8.60
C LEU A 187 24.46 15.02 -9.89
N ILE A 188 23.22 15.51 -9.82
CA ILE A 188 22.34 15.71 -10.96
C ILE A 188 22.93 16.75 -11.91
N ALA A 189 23.32 17.93 -11.40
CA ALA A 189 23.85 19.02 -12.21
C ALA A 189 25.13 18.60 -12.96
N GLU A 190 26.08 18.00 -12.24
CA GLU A 190 27.33 17.50 -12.82
C GLU A 190 27.05 16.40 -13.85
N SER A 191 26.16 15.45 -13.55
CA SER A 191 25.87 14.32 -14.45
C SER A 191 25.06 14.72 -15.67
N LEU A 192 24.21 15.75 -15.59
CA LEU A 192 23.53 16.33 -16.75
C LEU A 192 24.51 17.08 -17.65
N TRP A 193 25.51 17.75 -17.07
CA TRP A 193 26.57 18.42 -17.83
C TRP A 193 27.51 17.42 -18.52
N ASN A 194 27.94 16.38 -17.79
CA ASN A 194 28.78 15.30 -18.30
C ASN A 194 28.28 13.93 -17.80
N PRO A 195 27.48 13.21 -18.61
CA PRO A 195 26.95 11.90 -18.21
C PRO A 195 28.03 10.81 -18.12
N ARG A 196 29.29 11.08 -18.47
CA ARG A 196 30.41 10.13 -18.39
C ARG A 196 31.39 10.43 -17.25
N LEU A 197 31.07 11.37 -16.36
CA LEU A 197 31.89 11.65 -15.18
C LEU A 197 32.01 10.43 -14.26
N ASP A 198 33.03 10.42 -13.41
CA ASP A 198 33.17 9.44 -12.34
C ASP A 198 32.28 9.87 -11.15
N TRP A 199 31.25 9.06 -10.88
CA TRP A 199 30.28 9.38 -9.84
C TRP A 199 30.91 9.35 -8.45
N GLU A 200 31.90 8.48 -8.21
CA GLU A 200 32.57 8.38 -6.91
C GLU A 200 33.42 9.63 -6.67
N GLU A 201 34.09 10.14 -7.69
CA GLU A 201 34.86 11.39 -7.61
C GLU A 201 33.95 12.58 -7.26
N ALA A 202 32.85 12.76 -8.00
CA ALA A 202 31.89 13.84 -7.73
C ALA A 202 31.23 13.71 -6.36
N PHE A 203 30.82 12.50 -5.96
CA PHE A 203 30.30 12.23 -4.63
C PHE A 203 31.35 12.52 -3.55
N ASN A 204 32.61 12.16 -3.80
CA ASN A 204 33.69 12.39 -2.86
C ASN A 204 33.98 13.88 -2.68
N GLU A 205 34.12 14.61 -3.78
CA GLU A 205 34.32 16.06 -3.79
C GLU A 205 33.24 16.78 -2.98
N PHE A 206 31.96 16.55 -3.27
CA PHE A 206 30.88 17.23 -2.56
C PHE A 206 30.91 16.92 -1.06
N VAL A 207 31.01 15.65 -0.69
CA VAL A 207 30.97 15.24 0.71
C VAL A 207 32.17 15.81 1.49
N ASP A 208 33.37 15.83 0.91
CA ASP A 208 34.55 16.39 1.56
C ASP A 208 34.45 17.92 1.71
N LEU A 209 33.97 18.63 0.69
CA LEU A 209 33.85 20.10 0.72
C LEU A 209 32.69 20.57 1.61
N TYR A 210 31.56 19.87 1.57
CA TYR A 210 30.33 20.25 2.25
C TYR A 210 30.26 19.74 3.70
N TYR A 211 30.69 18.51 3.98
CA TYR A 211 30.64 17.95 5.33
C TYR A 211 31.97 17.98 6.07
N ARG A 212 33.11 18.20 5.38
CA ARG A 212 34.44 18.39 5.98
C ARG A 212 34.80 17.28 6.96
N ASP A 213 35.06 17.61 8.22
CA ASP A 213 35.44 16.63 9.24
C ASP A 213 34.34 15.57 9.49
N ALA A 214 33.10 15.82 9.05
CA ALA A 214 32.00 14.87 9.12
C ALA A 214 31.93 13.92 7.91
N ALA A 215 32.69 14.20 6.85
CA ALA A 215 32.67 13.44 5.60
C ALA A 215 32.82 11.92 5.79
N PRO A 216 33.74 11.40 6.62
CA PRO A 216 33.87 9.96 6.82
C PRO A 216 32.59 9.30 7.33
N TYR A 217 31.87 9.96 8.24
CA TYR A 217 30.63 9.45 8.82
C TYR A 217 29.46 9.53 7.85
N ILE A 218 29.40 10.59 7.03
CA ILE A 218 28.38 10.69 5.97
C ILE A 218 28.57 9.59 4.93
N ARG A 219 29.81 9.29 4.52
CA ARG A 219 30.10 8.16 3.63
C ARG A 219 29.68 6.84 4.25
N GLU A 220 29.99 6.64 5.52
CA GLU A 220 29.61 5.43 6.26
C GLU A 220 28.08 5.25 6.31
N TYR A 221 27.35 6.32 6.61
CA TYR A 221 25.89 6.31 6.63
C TYR A 221 25.30 6.02 5.24
N ILE A 222 25.75 6.71 4.20
CA ILE A 222 25.26 6.52 2.83
C ILE A 222 25.54 5.08 2.37
N ALA A 223 26.74 4.54 2.64
CA ALA A 223 27.08 3.16 2.33
C ALA A 223 26.17 2.15 3.04
N LEU A 224 25.84 2.38 4.32
CA LEU A 224 24.90 1.55 5.08
C LEU A 224 23.52 1.51 4.42
N ILE A 225 22.90 2.67 4.18
CA ILE A 225 21.54 2.74 3.63
C ILE A 225 21.47 2.26 2.18
N THR A 226 22.47 2.57 1.35
CA THR A 226 22.56 2.07 -0.04
C THR A 226 22.67 0.54 -0.05
N THR A 227 23.51 -0.04 0.81
CA THR A 227 23.67 -1.50 0.89
C THR A 227 22.39 -2.20 1.31
N LYS A 228 21.68 -1.62 2.31
CA LYS A 228 20.40 -2.16 2.80
C LYS A 228 19.32 -2.09 1.71
N ALA A 229 19.17 -0.95 1.04
CA ALA A 229 18.22 -0.80 -0.07
C ALA A 229 18.51 -1.77 -1.22
N GLN A 230 19.77 -1.94 -1.63
CA GLN A 230 20.16 -2.84 -2.73
C GLN A 230 19.92 -4.34 -2.43
N LYS A 231 20.08 -4.73 -1.16
CA LYS A 231 19.86 -6.11 -0.67
C LYS A 231 18.40 -6.42 -0.39
N SER A 232 17.54 -5.41 -0.33
CA SER A 232 16.10 -5.59 -0.14
C SER A 232 15.49 -6.49 -1.21
N THR A 233 14.56 -7.34 -0.78
CA THR A 233 13.74 -8.15 -1.68
C THR A 233 12.65 -7.32 -2.36
N GLN A 234 12.27 -6.19 -1.76
CA GLN A 234 11.33 -5.23 -2.32
C GLN A 234 12.07 -4.15 -3.11
N PRO A 235 11.59 -3.77 -4.31
CA PRO A 235 12.18 -2.67 -5.06
C PRO A 235 11.99 -1.34 -4.33
N MET A 236 12.98 -0.46 -4.41
CA MET A 236 12.86 0.89 -3.86
C MET A 236 12.22 1.80 -4.91
N THR A 237 10.89 1.92 -4.88
CA THR A 237 10.17 2.88 -5.73
C THR A 237 10.12 4.25 -5.07
N ILE A 238 9.60 5.26 -5.78
CA ILE A 238 9.36 6.58 -5.19
C ILE A 238 8.22 6.62 -4.19
N PHE A 239 7.47 5.53 -4.01
CA PHE A 239 6.42 5.41 -2.99
C PHE A 239 6.76 4.36 -1.91
N SER A 240 8.04 4.00 -1.80
CA SER A 240 8.52 3.03 -0.81
C SER A 240 8.31 3.57 0.61
N LYS A 241 7.77 2.71 1.49
CA LYS A 241 7.60 3.01 2.92
C LYS A 241 8.89 2.77 3.71
N MET A 242 10.03 2.74 3.03
CA MET A 242 11.35 2.45 3.58
C MET A 242 11.43 1.03 4.15
N GLU A 243 10.89 0.05 3.44
CA GLU A 243 10.82 -1.36 3.88
C GLU A 243 12.21 -1.97 4.16
N TRP A 244 13.26 -1.38 3.61
CA TRP A 244 14.65 -1.74 3.82
C TRP A 244 15.31 -1.09 5.05
N MET A 245 14.66 -0.09 5.67
CA MET A 245 15.15 0.65 6.83
C MET A 245 14.62 0.01 8.12
N ASP A 246 15.12 -1.19 8.43
CA ASP A 246 14.76 -1.95 9.64
C ASP A 246 15.31 -1.31 10.93
N GLY A 247 14.82 -1.78 12.09
CA GLY A 247 15.21 -1.24 13.41
C GLY A 247 16.71 -1.31 13.68
N ASP A 248 17.39 -2.38 13.25
CA ASP A 248 18.85 -2.52 13.39
C ASP A 248 19.59 -1.48 12.54
N THR A 249 19.08 -1.19 11.34
CA THR A 249 19.62 -0.17 10.44
C THR A 249 19.45 1.22 11.03
N VAL A 250 18.29 1.51 11.64
CA VAL A 250 18.07 2.76 12.38
C VAL A 250 19.08 2.90 13.52
N VAL A 251 19.27 1.87 14.35
CA VAL A 251 20.24 1.90 15.46
C VAL A 251 21.66 2.11 14.95
N ALA A 252 22.05 1.44 13.86
CA ALA A 252 23.36 1.61 13.25
C ALA A 252 23.55 3.03 12.69
N ALA A 253 22.53 3.59 12.02
CA ALA A 253 22.54 4.96 11.51
C ALA A 253 22.68 5.98 12.65
N GLU A 254 21.89 5.85 13.71
CA GLU A 254 21.99 6.69 14.90
C GLU A 254 23.39 6.64 15.52
N SER A 255 24.01 5.46 15.60
CA SER A 255 25.38 5.32 16.09
C SER A 255 26.41 6.07 15.22
N ILE A 256 26.23 6.07 13.90
CA ILE A 256 27.09 6.83 12.97
C ILE A 256 26.93 8.34 13.23
N PHE A 257 25.69 8.84 13.32
CA PHE A 257 25.44 10.25 13.57
C PHE A 257 25.91 10.72 14.96
N GLN A 258 25.79 9.89 15.99
CA GLN A 258 26.35 10.18 17.32
C GLN A 258 27.86 10.38 17.27
N ARG A 259 28.59 9.51 16.56
CA ARG A 259 30.03 9.68 16.35
C ARG A 259 30.35 10.93 15.53
N ALA A 260 29.55 11.23 14.50
CA ALA A 260 29.70 12.45 13.72
C ALA A 260 29.55 13.70 14.61
N PHE A 261 28.47 13.83 15.37
CA PHE A 261 28.25 14.99 16.25
C PHE A 261 29.31 15.15 17.34
N ALA A 262 29.92 14.06 17.82
CA ALA A 262 31.02 14.09 18.77
C ALA A 262 32.34 14.59 18.14
N ALA A 263 32.56 14.30 16.85
CA ALA A 263 33.75 14.70 16.12
C ALA A 263 33.73 16.18 15.69
N ILE A 264 32.55 16.77 15.49
CA ILE A 264 32.42 18.12 14.92
C ILE A 264 32.41 19.23 15.97
N GLN A 265 33.31 20.20 15.80
CA GLN A 265 33.37 21.42 16.60
C GLN A 265 32.84 22.67 15.86
N ASN A 266 32.76 22.62 14.53
CA ASN A 266 32.29 23.73 13.72
C ASN A 266 30.76 23.79 13.68
N ASP A 267 30.18 24.94 14.06
CA ASP A 267 28.72 25.13 14.15
C ASP A 267 28.01 24.98 12.80
N GLU A 268 28.61 25.48 11.70
CA GLU A 268 28.02 25.38 10.36
C GLU A 268 27.94 23.91 9.90
N ILE A 269 29.02 23.13 10.12
CA ILE A 269 29.02 21.70 9.81
C ILE A 269 28.05 20.94 10.72
N ARG A 270 27.95 21.35 11.99
CA ARG A 270 26.99 20.79 12.94
C ARG A 270 25.54 21.02 12.48
N GLU A 271 25.20 22.18 11.94
CA GLU A 271 23.86 22.42 11.36
C GLU A 271 23.60 21.57 10.11
N ARG A 272 24.58 21.45 9.20
CA ARG A 272 24.47 20.55 8.04
C ARG A 272 24.23 19.09 8.46
N LEU A 273 24.90 18.65 9.53
CA LEU A 273 24.68 17.33 10.11
C LEU A 273 23.29 17.16 10.71
N LYS A 274 22.74 18.16 11.39
CA LYS A 274 21.37 18.08 11.91
C LYS A 274 20.36 17.90 10.77
N ILE A 275 20.52 18.63 9.67
CA ILE A 275 19.67 18.47 8.47
C ILE A 275 19.82 17.06 7.89
N ALA A 276 21.05 16.56 7.74
CA ALA A 276 21.32 15.21 7.24
C ALA A 276 20.81 14.09 8.18
N HIS A 277 20.60 14.40 9.46
CA HIS A 277 20.11 13.47 10.47
C HIS A 277 18.57 13.37 10.50
N LEU A 278 17.84 14.38 10.01
CA LEU A 278 16.37 14.41 9.99
C LEU A 278 15.76 13.11 9.43
N PRO A 279 16.25 12.55 8.31
CA PRO A 279 15.65 11.32 7.78
C PRO A 279 15.82 10.08 8.67
N VAL A 280 16.90 10.02 9.46
CA VAL A 280 17.10 8.92 10.42
C VAL A 280 16.16 9.09 11.61
N GLN A 281 15.97 10.32 12.09
CA GLN A 281 15.05 10.63 13.20
C GLN A 281 13.59 10.35 12.80
N TYR A 282 13.22 10.68 11.56
CA TYR A 282 11.95 10.27 10.97
C TYR A 282 11.81 8.76 10.96
N ALA A 283 12.80 8.05 10.40
CA ALA A 283 12.81 6.60 10.33
C ALA A 283 12.67 5.97 11.71
N ALA A 284 13.39 6.45 12.73
CA ALA A 284 13.27 5.98 14.12
C ALA A 284 11.87 6.17 14.70
N LEU A 285 11.23 7.30 14.40
CA LEU A 285 9.88 7.61 14.88
C LEU A 285 8.83 6.64 14.29
N VAL A 286 8.91 6.38 12.97
CA VAL A 286 7.91 5.61 12.22
C VAL A 286 8.30 4.15 11.97
N CYS A 287 9.48 3.71 12.41
CA CYS A 287 9.97 2.35 12.21
C CYS A 287 8.94 1.32 12.72
N PRO A 288 8.61 0.29 11.92
CA PRO A 288 7.81 -0.81 12.42
C PRO A 288 8.53 -1.50 13.58
N PRO A 289 7.79 -2.02 14.58
CA PRO A 289 8.41 -2.73 15.68
C PRO A 289 8.98 -4.08 15.23
N HIS A 290 10.08 -4.49 15.84
CA HIS A 290 10.41 -5.91 15.96
C HIS A 290 9.36 -6.58 16.84
N VAL A 291 8.87 -7.74 16.39
CA VAL A 291 7.83 -8.51 17.07
C VAL A 291 8.45 -9.79 17.61
N GLU A 292 8.40 -9.97 18.92
CA GLU A 292 8.66 -11.25 19.57
C GLU A 292 7.35 -11.86 20.08
N VAL A 293 7.13 -13.15 19.82
CA VAL A 293 5.96 -13.88 20.32
C VAL A 293 6.33 -14.56 21.65
N ALA A 294 5.93 -13.95 22.76
CA ALA A 294 6.12 -14.48 24.09
C ALA A 294 4.94 -15.35 24.55
N THR A 295 5.09 -16.02 25.70
CA THR A 295 3.98 -16.76 26.31
C THR A 295 2.90 -15.78 26.78
N GLY A 296 1.75 -15.77 26.09
CA GLY A 296 0.61 -14.93 26.45
C GLY A 296 0.71 -13.45 26.04
N SER A 297 1.71 -13.04 25.26
CA SER A 297 1.78 -11.69 24.70
C SER A 297 2.66 -11.60 23.45
N TYR A 298 2.47 -10.55 22.64
CA TYR A 298 3.49 -10.06 21.72
C TYR A 298 4.32 -8.99 22.42
N ILE A 299 5.64 -9.03 22.26
CA ILE A 299 6.54 -7.97 22.70
C ILE A 299 6.96 -7.19 21.45
N LEU A 300 6.53 -5.93 21.39
CA LEU A 300 6.90 -5.00 20.34
C LEU A 300 8.07 -4.15 20.82
N THR A 301 9.16 -4.14 20.05
CA THR A 301 10.34 -3.30 20.32
C THR A 301 10.67 -2.43 19.11
N ARG A 302 10.82 -1.13 19.33
CA ARG A 302 11.21 -0.15 18.32
C ARG A 302 12.56 0.46 18.69
N PRO A 303 13.33 0.95 17.69
CA PRO A 303 14.55 1.70 17.98
C PRO A 303 14.22 2.96 18.83
N PRO A 304 15.16 3.42 19.67
CA PRO A 304 15.04 4.70 20.36
C PRO A 304 14.73 5.82 19.37
N SER A 305 13.86 6.75 19.76
CA SER A 305 13.52 7.92 18.95
C SER A 305 13.32 9.13 19.86
N GLN A 306 13.37 10.32 19.26
CA GLN A 306 12.76 11.50 19.87
C GLN A 306 11.25 11.30 20.02
N THR A 307 10.64 12.12 20.86
CA THR A 307 9.19 12.24 20.92
C THR A 307 8.64 12.88 19.64
N PHE A 308 7.37 12.64 19.35
CA PHE A 308 6.65 13.29 18.25
C PHE A 308 6.79 14.81 18.32
N ASP A 309 6.56 15.42 19.49
CA ASP A 309 6.62 16.87 19.66
C ASP A 309 8.03 17.42 19.45
N GLU A 310 9.08 16.73 19.92
CA GLU A 310 10.47 17.12 19.67
C GLU A 310 10.79 17.11 18.17
N TYR A 311 10.45 16.01 17.48
CA TYR A 311 10.67 15.88 16.05
C TYR A 311 9.86 16.92 15.26
N TRP A 312 8.60 17.11 15.64
CA TRP A 312 7.67 18.08 15.05
C TRP A 312 8.19 19.52 15.15
N ASN A 313 8.60 19.94 16.36
CA ASN A 313 9.14 21.28 16.56
C ASN A 313 10.45 21.49 15.78
N MET A 314 11.27 20.45 15.69
CA MET A 314 12.53 20.50 14.95
C MET A 314 12.29 20.70 13.44
N ILE A 315 11.44 19.89 12.81
CA ILE A 315 11.16 20.04 11.36
C ILE A 315 10.50 21.38 11.04
N GLN A 316 9.62 21.88 11.93
CA GLN A 316 9.06 23.23 11.79
C GLN A 316 10.13 24.33 11.87
N SER A 317 11.12 24.18 12.76
CA SER A 317 12.21 25.15 12.90
C SER A 317 13.10 25.24 11.64
N TYR A 318 13.15 24.19 10.83
CA TYR A 318 13.83 24.17 9.53
C TYR A 318 12.95 24.63 8.36
N GLY A 319 11.72 25.09 8.62
CA GLY A 319 10.81 25.54 7.57
C GLY A 319 10.27 24.42 6.69
N ILE A 320 10.30 23.17 7.15
CA ILE A 320 9.65 22.04 6.47
C ILE A 320 8.14 22.25 6.61
N THR A 321 7.46 22.31 5.47
CA THR A 321 6.01 22.57 5.41
C THR A 321 5.22 21.38 4.90
N HIS A 322 5.89 20.43 4.25
CA HIS A 322 5.25 19.27 3.62
C HIS A 322 6.08 18.00 3.84
N LEU A 323 5.40 16.87 3.98
CA LEU A 323 6.05 15.56 3.98
C LEU A 323 5.86 14.80 2.66
N GLN A 324 4.92 15.21 1.84
CA GLN A 324 4.67 14.73 0.48
C GLN A 324 4.12 15.94 -0.31
N ASP A 325 3.18 15.76 -1.23
CA ASP A 325 2.33 16.89 -1.68
C ASP A 325 1.33 17.36 -0.62
N THR A 326 1.34 16.72 0.56
CA THR A 326 0.48 17.04 1.68
C THR A 326 1.21 17.86 2.76
N PRO A 327 0.49 18.81 3.40
CA PRO A 327 1.04 19.57 4.50
C PRO A 327 1.54 18.68 5.64
N ILE A 328 2.55 19.17 6.36
CA ILE A 328 3.21 18.46 7.45
C ILE A 328 2.24 18.00 8.56
N GLU A 329 1.11 18.69 8.71
CA GLU A 329 -0.02 18.34 9.58
C GLU A 329 -0.51 16.90 9.41
N GLU A 330 -0.35 16.31 8.21
CA GLU A 330 -0.70 14.91 8.00
C GLU A 330 0.12 13.96 8.88
N LEU A 331 1.37 14.32 9.24
CA LEU A 331 2.16 13.51 10.18
C LEU A 331 1.48 13.38 11.54
N ARG A 332 0.87 14.46 12.01
CA ARG A 332 0.15 14.49 13.29
C ARG A 332 -1.04 13.55 13.23
N THR A 333 -1.77 13.54 12.12
CA THR A 333 -2.87 12.59 11.88
C THR A 333 -2.33 11.15 11.83
N ARG A 334 -1.24 10.93 11.09
CA ARG A 334 -0.61 9.61 10.90
C ARG A 334 -0.13 8.98 12.21
N LEU A 335 0.37 9.78 13.15
CA LEU A 335 0.87 9.33 14.45
C LEU A 335 -0.11 9.59 15.61
N ASN A 336 -1.34 10.03 15.30
CA ASN A 336 -2.34 10.45 16.28
C ASN A 336 -1.79 11.46 17.32
N GLY A 337 -0.87 12.31 16.90
CA GLY A 337 -0.18 13.30 17.74
C GLY A 337 0.67 12.70 18.87
N THR A 338 1.06 11.43 18.80
CA THR A 338 1.80 10.76 19.86
C THR A 338 2.98 9.96 19.32
N THR A 339 4.01 9.78 20.15
CA THR A 339 5.11 8.87 19.86
C THR A 339 4.67 7.43 20.14
N PRO A 340 4.76 6.49 19.18
CA PRO A 340 4.47 5.09 19.46
C PRO A 340 5.40 4.56 20.57
N PRO A 341 4.92 3.72 21.50
CA PRO A 341 5.76 3.14 22.55
C PRO A 341 6.98 2.41 21.96
N ARG A 342 8.14 2.60 22.59
CA ARG A 342 9.38 1.91 22.16
C ARG A 342 9.40 0.45 22.59
N HIS A 343 8.78 0.16 23.72
CA HIS A 343 8.53 -1.19 24.21
C HIS A 343 7.07 -1.31 24.60
N GLU A 344 6.39 -2.33 24.09
CA GLU A 344 4.97 -2.57 24.34
C GLU A 344 4.70 -4.08 24.42
N ALA A 345 3.99 -4.50 25.46
CA ALA A 345 3.51 -5.87 25.58
C ALA A 345 2.02 -5.89 25.23
N ILE A 346 1.67 -6.64 24.20
CA ILE A 346 0.30 -6.81 23.72
C ILE A 346 -0.23 -8.14 24.25
N PRO A 347 -1.17 -8.15 25.20
CA PRO A 347 -1.67 -9.39 25.77
C PRO A 347 -2.40 -10.24 24.72
N ILE A 348 -2.17 -11.55 24.81
CA ILE A 348 -2.86 -12.57 24.02
C ILE A 348 -3.74 -13.38 24.96
N VAL A 349 -5.05 -13.34 24.74
CA VAL A 349 -5.98 -14.32 25.30
C VAL A 349 -5.90 -15.58 24.44
N ARG A 350 -5.60 -16.72 25.06
CA ARG A 350 -5.51 -18.02 24.39
C ARG A 350 -6.70 -18.88 24.79
N LEU A 351 -7.48 -19.30 23.80
CA LEU A 351 -8.50 -20.33 23.96
C LEU A 351 -7.96 -21.63 23.39
N GLN A 352 -8.17 -22.73 24.10
CA GLN A 352 -7.70 -24.06 23.73
C GLN A 352 -8.80 -25.10 23.98
N SER A 353 -8.92 -26.01 23.03
CA SER A 353 -9.64 -27.28 23.18
C SER A 353 -8.77 -28.41 22.60
N PRO A 354 -9.16 -29.69 22.69
CA PRO A 354 -8.46 -30.76 21.98
C PRO A 354 -8.39 -30.56 20.46
N PHE A 355 -9.26 -29.72 19.89
CA PHE A 355 -9.42 -29.55 18.45
C PHE A 355 -8.87 -28.24 17.90
N SER A 356 -8.88 -27.16 18.69
CA SER A 356 -8.53 -25.82 18.20
C SER A 356 -7.71 -25.04 19.22
N GLU A 357 -6.84 -24.18 18.71
CA GLU A 357 -6.19 -23.10 19.45
C GLU A 357 -6.53 -21.76 18.80
N VAL A 358 -7.03 -20.80 19.59
CA VAL A 358 -7.44 -19.47 19.12
C VAL A 358 -6.71 -18.40 19.93
N TRP A 359 -6.08 -17.45 19.25
CA TRP A 359 -5.38 -16.32 19.88
C TRP A 359 -6.10 -15.02 19.59
N ILE A 360 -6.39 -14.27 20.65
CA ILE A 360 -7.14 -13.01 20.58
C ILE A 360 -6.30 -11.92 21.23
N THR A 361 -6.20 -10.74 20.61
CA THR A 361 -5.50 -9.57 21.14
C THR A 361 -6.50 -8.48 21.54
N PRO A 362 -6.95 -8.43 22.82
CA PRO A 362 -7.96 -7.47 23.26
C PRO A 362 -7.59 -6.01 22.97
N THR A 363 -6.31 -5.64 23.15
CA THR A 363 -5.83 -4.26 22.98
C THR A 363 -5.54 -3.87 21.54
N LEU A 364 -5.64 -4.80 20.57
CA LEU A 364 -5.54 -4.51 19.14
C LEU A 364 -6.88 -4.82 18.47
N GLY A 365 -7.88 -4.00 18.81
CA GLY A 365 -9.26 -4.11 18.30
C GLY A 365 -9.94 -5.44 18.60
N GLY A 366 -9.47 -6.15 19.63
CA GLY A 366 -9.96 -7.50 19.90
C GLY A 366 -9.71 -8.48 18.75
N ALA A 367 -8.71 -8.29 17.88
CA ALA A 367 -8.52 -9.22 16.76
C ALA A 367 -8.36 -10.67 17.22
N VAL A 368 -9.10 -11.60 16.60
CA VAL A 368 -8.64 -12.98 16.53
C VAL A 368 -7.52 -13.01 15.51
N ARG A 369 -6.30 -13.33 15.95
CA ARG A 369 -5.09 -13.32 15.11
C ARG A 369 -4.69 -14.71 14.64
N ARG A 370 -5.07 -15.72 15.42
CA ARG A 370 -4.76 -17.11 15.13
C ARG A 370 -5.99 -17.95 15.36
N TRP A 371 -6.23 -18.88 14.47
CA TRP A 371 -7.08 -20.03 14.73
C TRP A 371 -6.45 -21.24 14.04
N LEU A 372 -5.79 -22.05 14.86
CA LEU A 372 -5.22 -23.32 14.45
C LEU A 372 -6.24 -24.42 14.69
N ASP A 373 -6.63 -25.15 13.64
CA ASP A 373 -7.20 -26.48 13.80
C ASP A 373 -6.08 -27.50 14.08
N GLN A 374 -6.11 -28.11 15.26
CA GLN A 374 -5.06 -29.02 15.73
C GLN A 374 -5.12 -30.41 15.10
N ARG A 375 -6.28 -30.82 14.54
CA ARG A 375 -6.43 -32.14 13.93
C ARG A 375 -5.75 -32.20 12.58
N TYR A 376 -5.89 -31.11 11.83
CA TYR A 376 -5.39 -30.99 10.46
C TYR A 376 -4.13 -30.13 10.35
N HIS A 377 -3.74 -29.46 11.44
CA HIS A 377 -2.66 -28.48 11.48
C HIS A 377 -2.83 -27.37 10.45
N ILE A 378 -4.02 -26.78 10.44
CA ILE A 378 -4.40 -25.72 9.49
C ILE A 378 -4.64 -24.42 10.23
N GLU A 379 -3.98 -23.35 9.78
CA GLU A 379 -4.25 -21.99 10.24
C GLU A 379 -5.37 -21.38 9.40
N VAL A 380 -6.54 -21.14 10.03
CA VAL A 380 -7.66 -20.41 9.43
C VAL A 380 -7.31 -18.92 9.32
N PHE A 381 -6.56 -18.40 10.29
CA PHE A 381 -6.11 -17.01 10.37
C PHE A 381 -4.59 -16.97 10.58
N ASN A 382 -3.88 -16.23 9.72
CA ASN A 382 -2.42 -16.07 9.78
C ASN A 382 -1.96 -14.71 10.33
N GLY A 383 -2.87 -13.90 10.88
CA GLY A 383 -2.56 -12.58 11.42
C GLY A 383 -1.67 -12.57 12.67
N PHE A 384 -1.26 -13.72 13.19
CA PHE A 384 -0.36 -13.86 14.34
C PHE A 384 1.11 -13.69 13.97
N GLU A 385 1.49 -13.92 12.71
CA GLU A 385 2.88 -13.70 12.24
C GLU A 385 3.25 -12.22 12.19
N ASN A 386 2.25 -11.35 12.00
CA ASN A 386 2.43 -9.91 12.02
C ASN A 386 1.29 -9.23 12.82
N PRO A 387 1.45 -9.05 14.14
CA PRO A 387 0.44 -8.43 14.99
C PRO A 387 0.17 -6.96 14.66
N THR A 388 0.99 -6.31 13.83
CA THR A 388 0.74 -4.94 13.36
C THR A 388 -0.09 -4.89 12.08
N SER A 389 -0.31 -6.04 11.44
CA SER A 389 -1.17 -6.17 10.26
C SER A 389 -2.63 -6.35 10.64
N ASN A 390 -3.51 -5.86 9.76
CA ASN A 390 -4.94 -6.13 9.76
C ASN A 390 -5.35 -7.18 8.73
N GLN A 391 -4.39 -7.91 8.16
CA GLN A 391 -4.64 -9.01 7.22
C GLN A 391 -4.78 -10.34 7.97
N TRP A 392 -5.63 -11.22 7.43
CA TRP A 392 -5.90 -12.56 7.92
C TRP A 392 -6.29 -12.62 9.41
N ILE A 393 -7.14 -11.68 9.84
CA ILE A 393 -7.67 -11.58 11.20
C ILE A 393 -9.20 -11.58 11.20
N TRP A 394 -9.79 -11.77 12.37
CA TRP A 394 -11.22 -11.58 12.57
C TRP A 394 -11.51 -10.46 13.59
N GLN A 395 -12.24 -9.45 13.14
CA GLN A 395 -12.75 -8.31 13.93
C GLN A 395 -14.14 -7.88 13.45
N GLU A 396 -14.73 -6.90 14.12
CA GLU A 396 -15.94 -6.21 13.67
C GLU A 396 -15.58 -4.85 13.06
N TRP A 397 -16.09 -4.56 11.86
CA TRP A 397 -15.74 -3.39 11.07
C TRP A 397 -16.96 -2.50 10.84
N GLU A 398 -16.72 -1.21 10.64
CA GLU A 398 -17.75 -0.30 10.15
C GLU A 398 -18.23 -0.76 8.77
N LEU A 399 -19.55 -0.82 8.59
CA LEU A 399 -20.16 -1.10 7.30
C LEU A 399 -20.13 0.18 6.46
N MET A 400 -19.60 0.10 5.23
CA MET A 400 -19.47 1.26 4.33
C MET A 400 -20.82 1.96 4.13
N ASP A 401 -20.84 3.28 4.29
CA ASP A 401 -21.99 4.12 3.94
C ASP A 401 -21.93 4.47 2.44
N PRO A 402 -22.90 4.03 1.62
CA PRO A 402 -22.92 4.36 0.18
C PRO A 402 -23.02 5.87 -0.09
N ASP A 403 -23.66 6.62 0.82
CA ASP A 403 -23.87 8.06 0.67
C ASP A 403 -22.67 8.89 1.16
N ASN A 404 -21.80 8.27 1.97
CA ASN A 404 -20.57 8.88 2.49
C ASN A 404 -19.45 7.85 2.61
N PRO A 405 -18.81 7.48 1.49
CA PRO A 405 -17.81 6.41 1.46
C PRO A 405 -16.55 6.83 2.22
N ALA A 406 -16.47 6.43 3.49
CA ALA A 406 -15.24 6.45 4.26
C ALA A 406 -14.52 5.09 4.13
N PRO A 407 -13.18 5.05 4.29
CA PRO A 407 -12.46 3.78 4.34
C PRO A 407 -13.00 2.92 5.49
N GLU A 408 -13.31 1.65 5.20
CA GLU A 408 -13.70 0.71 6.25
C GLU A 408 -12.60 0.59 7.30
N LYS A 409 -13.00 0.50 8.57
CA LYS A 409 -12.08 0.42 9.71
C LYS A 409 -12.71 -0.40 10.83
N SER A 410 -11.86 -0.87 11.75
CA SER A 410 -12.29 -1.53 12.98
C SER A 410 -13.16 -0.61 13.83
N LEU A 411 -14.23 -1.15 14.43
CA LEU A 411 -15.19 -0.37 15.24
C LEU A 411 -14.59 0.16 16.55
N ALA A 412 -13.67 -0.60 17.14
CA ALA A 412 -13.04 -0.26 18.40
C ALA A 412 -11.54 -0.57 18.35
N SER A 413 -10.72 0.32 18.90
CA SER A 413 -9.28 0.11 18.99
C SER A 413 -8.88 -0.88 20.09
N SER A 414 -9.74 -1.12 21.08
CA SER A 414 -9.50 -2.08 22.16
C SER A 414 -10.79 -2.60 22.78
N TYR A 415 -10.71 -3.80 23.35
CA TYR A 415 -11.75 -4.46 24.11
C TYR A 415 -11.24 -4.79 25.52
N GLN A 416 -12.12 -4.66 26.51
CA GLN A 416 -11.90 -5.16 27.86
C GLN A 416 -12.22 -6.65 27.93
N VAL A 417 -11.41 -7.42 28.66
CA VAL A 417 -11.72 -8.81 28.99
C VAL A 417 -12.62 -8.82 30.21
N ILE A 418 -13.89 -9.16 30.02
CA ILE A 418 -14.90 -9.20 31.09
C ILE A 418 -14.82 -10.53 31.85
N GLN A 419 -14.68 -11.61 31.11
CA GLN A 419 -14.58 -12.96 31.65
C GLN A 419 -13.70 -13.80 30.72
N GLN A 420 -12.87 -14.68 31.30
CA GLN A 420 -12.11 -15.64 30.52
C GLN A 420 -11.86 -16.92 31.31
N ASN A 421 -11.76 -18.03 30.58
CA ASN A 421 -11.18 -19.27 31.04
C ASN A 421 -10.36 -19.89 29.88
N THR A 422 -9.93 -21.15 30.01
CA THR A 422 -9.06 -21.79 29.00
C THR A 422 -9.72 -22.02 27.65
N HIS A 423 -11.05 -22.00 27.54
CA HIS A 423 -11.78 -22.32 26.30
C HIS A 423 -12.88 -21.30 25.96
N SER A 424 -13.05 -20.24 26.76
CA SER A 424 -14.06 -19.19 26.55
C SER A 424 -13.54 -17.81 26.94
N VAL A 425 -13.96 -16.79 26.20
CA VAL A 425 -13.75 -15.38 26.55
C VAL A 425 -14.99 -14.54 26.27
N VAL A 426 -15.22 -13.55 27.11
CA VAL A 426 -16.18 -12.45 26.91
C VAL A 426 -15.40 -11.14 26.85
N LEU A 427 -15.52 -10.45 25.72
CA LEU A 427 -14.87 -9.18 25.41
C LEU A 427 -15.92 -8.09 25.28
N GLN A 428 -15.62 -6.87 25.73
CA GLN A 428 -16.54 -5.74 25.63
C GLN A 428 -15.84 -4.45 25.18
N ALA A 429 -16.49 -3.68 24.30
CA ALA A 429 -16.03 -2.37 23.87
C ALA A 429 -17.20 -1.38 23.79
N GLY A 430 -16.98 -0.15 24.27
CA GLY A 430 -17.90 0.96 24.08
C GLY A 430 -17.53 1.76 22.83
N LEU A 431 -18.52 2.11 22.02
CA LEU A 431 -18.35 2.88 20.79
C LEU A 431 -18.73 4.36 21.01
N PRO A 432 -18.14 5.30 20.25
CA PRO A 432 -18.44 6.74 20.39
C PRO A 432 -19.91 7.12 20.19
N ASN A 433 -20.67 6.33 19.42
CA ASN A 433 -22.10 6.54 19.18
C ASN A 433 -23.00 6.02 20.31
N GLY A 434 -22.42 5.49 21.40
CA GLY A 434 -23.15 4.98 22.57
C GLY A 434 -23.60 3.52 22.47
N LEU A 435 -23.21 2.80 21.41
CA LEU A 435 -23.33 1.35 21.37
C LEU A 435 -22.25 0.68 22.24
N VAL A 436 -22.61 -0.45 22.84
CA VAL A 436 -21.68 -1.34 23.54
C VAL A 436 -21.71 -2.68 22.84
N LEU A 437 -20.55 -3.11 22.35
CA LEU A 437 -20.34 -4.41 21.75
C LEU A 437 -19.88 -5.40 22.81
N THR A 438 -20.52 -6.57 22.88
CA THR A 438 -20.07 -7.70 23.71
C THR A 438 -19.86 -8.90 22.83
N ARG A 439 -18.63 -9.41 22.78
CA ARG A 439 -18.29 -10.59 21.99
C ARG A 439 -17.95 -11.76 22.90
N THR A 440 -18.65 -12.86 22.73
CA THR A 440 -18.39 -14.12 23.41
C THR A 440 -17.87 -15.13 22.40
N MET A 441 -16.74 -15.75 22.71
CA MET A 441 -16.16 -16.81 21.91
C MET A 441 -15.89 -18.01 22.80
N THR A 442 -16.42 -19.18 22.42
CA THR A 442 -16.27 -20.41 23.20
C THR A 442 -15.93 -21.58 22.31
N LEU A 443 -14.80 -22.23 22.58
CA LEU A 443 -14.45 -23.52 22.01
C LEU A 443 -15.21 -24.62 22.76
N ASP A 444 -15.85 -25.50 22.00
CA ASP A 444 -16.40 -26.73 22.54
C ASP A 444 -15.24 -27.70 22.89
N MET A 445 -15.34 -28.33 24.05
CA MET A 445 -14.33 -29.27 24.55
C MET A 445 -14.50 -30.68 23.96
N ASN A 446 -15.67 -30.97 23.38
CA ASN A 446 -16.05 -32.29 22.86
C ASN A 446 -16.30 -32.29 21.34
N ALA A 447 -16.34 -31.11 20.70
CA ALA A 447 -16.51 -30.96 19.27
C ALA A 447 -15.56 -29.88 18.70
N PRO A 448 -15.20 -29.94 17.40
CA PRO A 448 -14.33 -28.95 16.75
C PRO A 448 -15.04 -27.63 16.41
N VAL A 449 -15.87 -27.13 17.34
CA VAL A 449 -16.76 -26.00 17.13
C VAL A 449 -16.29 -24.79 17.92
N LEU A 450 -16.25 -23.64 17.25
CA LEU A 450 -16.10 -22.32 17.85
C LEU A 450 -17.47 -21.62 17.82
N ALA A 451 -18.11 -21.53 18.97
CA ALA A 451 -19.32 -20.71 19.13
C ALA A 451 -18.93 -19.24 19.27
N TYR A 452 -19.60 -18.40 18.49
CA TYR A 452 -19.43 -16.95 18.47
C TYR A 452 -20.77 -16.27 18.75
N THR A 453 -20.74 -15.24 19.58
CA THR A 453 -21.89 -14.36 19.80
C THR A 453 -21.44 -12.91 19.82
N LEU A 454 -22.11 -12.07 19.03
CA LEU A 454 -21.98 -10.62 19.10
C LEU A 454 -23.26 -10.01 19.63
N GLY A 455 -23.20 -9.43 20.82
CA GLY A 455 -24.23 -8.57 21.39
C GLY A 455 -23.96 -7.11 21.06
N ILE A 456 -24.99 -6.39 20.61
CA ILE A 456 -24.99 -4.97 20.32
C ILE A 456 -26.04 -4.33 21.24
N HIS A 457 -25.61 -3.49 22.17
CA HIS A 457 -26.50 -2.85 23.15
C HIS A 457 -26.44 -1.33 22.99
N ASN A 458 -27.59 -0.69 22.79
CA ASN A 458 -27.65 0.77 22.76
C ASN A 458 -27.77 1.34 24.17
N THR A 459 -26.71 1.97 24.66
CA THR A 459 -26.67 2.62 25.98
C THR A 459 -26.88 4.13 25.92
N SER A 460 -27.08 4.68 24.72
CA SER A 460 -27.35 6.10 24.50
C SER A 460 -28.83 6.46 24.78
N SER A 461 -29.13 7.75 24.78
CA SER A 461 -30.48 8.29 24.90
C SER A 461 -31.24 8.42 23.57
N GLN A 462 -30.61 8.06 22.45
CA GLN A 462 -31.16 8.20 21.09
C GLN A 462 -31.24 6.83 20.42
N ALA A 463 -32.03 6.70 19.36
CA ALA A 463 -31.96 5.50 18.52
C ALA A 463 -30.66 5.52 17.71
N VAL A 464 -29.96 4.39 17.61
CA VAL A 464 -28.65 4.31 16.95
C VAL A 464 -28.63 3.16 15.94
N LEU A 465 -28.16 3.45 14.73
CA LEU A 465 -27.88 2.43 13.71
C LEU A 465 -26.57 1.70 14.04
N PRO A 466 -26.53 0.35 14.00
CA PRO A 466 -25.29 -0.40 14.22
C PRO A 466 -24.18 -0.06 13.24
N ARG A 467 -24.50 -0.03 11.93
CA ARG A 467 -23.56 0.20 10.82
C ARG A 467 -22.26 -0.58 10.97
N LEU A 468 -22.41 -1.89 11.15
CA LEU A 468 -21.28 -2.79 11.35
C LEU A 468 -21.45 -4.10 10.61
N LYS A 469 -20.33 -4.79 10.42
CA LYS A 469 -20.24 -6.17 9.93
C LYS A 469 -19.27 -6.97 10.79
N ILE A 470 -19.53 -8.27 10.92
CA ILE A 470 -18.60 -9.23 11.49
C ILE A 470 -17.68 -9.67 10.34
N HIS A 471 -16.37 -9.45 10.48
CA HIS A 471 -15.40 -9.53 9.38
C HIS A 471 -14.30 -10.56 9.69
N PRO A 472 -14.54 -11.86 9.48
CA PRO A 472 -13.49 -12.87 9.48
C PRO A 472 -12.78 -12.88 8.12
N GLU A 473 -11.51 -12.47 8.11
CA GLU A 473 -10.65 -12.54 6.93
C GLU A 473 -9.80 -13.81 6.99
N ILE A 474 -10.24 -14.85 6.28
CA ILE A 474 -9.66 -16.19 6.25
C ILE A 474 -8.45 -16.21 5.31
N TRP A 475 -7.40 -16.89 5.71
CA TRP A 475 -6.23 -17.13 4.86
C TRP A 475 -6.49 -18.29 3.89
N THR A 476 -6.44 -18.03 2.58
CA THR A 476 -6.74 -19.06 1.55
C THR A 476 -5.58 -20.01 1.29
N GLN A 477 -4.42 -19.78 1.93
CA GLN A 477 -3.24 -20.65 1.85
C GLN A 477 -2.81 -20.93 0.40
N GLY A 478 -2.83 -19.89 -0.44
CA GLY A 478 -2.44 -19.94 -1.85
C GLY A 478 -3.51 -20.51 -2.81
N SER A 479 -4.73 -20.81 -2.31
CA SER A 479 -5.85 -21.18 -3.19
C SER A 479 -6.44 -19.94 -3.87
N LYS A 480 -6.39 -19.93 -5.21
CA LYS A 480 -6.92 -18.83 -6.06
C LYS A 480 -8.40 -18.95 -6.40
N HIS A 481 -9.00 -20.12 -6.19
CA HIS A 481 -10.40 -20.40 -6.56
C HIS A 481 -11.09 -21.19 -5.45
N PRO A 482 -11.43 -20.55 -4.31
CA PRO A 482 -12.25 -21.21 -3.31
C PRO A 482 -13.66 -21.48 -3.85
N GLU A 483 -14.36 -22.45 -3.27
CA GLU A 483 -15.77 -22.74 -3.62
C GLU A 483 -16.67 -22.18 -2.52
N LEU A 484 -17.77 -21.50 -2.90
CA LEU A 484 -18.80 -21.02 -1.96
C LEU A 484 -19.96 -22.01 -1.91
N TRP A 485 -20.39 -22.34 -0.70
CA TRP A 485 -21.37 -23.37 -0.42
C TRP A 485 -22.46 -22.83 0.51
N VAL A 486 -23.71 -23.15 0.24
CA VAL A 486 -24.86 -22.75 1.08
C VAL A 486 -25.67 -23.99 1.42
N LYS A 487 -26.09 -24.12 2.66
CA LYS A 487 -26.97 -25.17 3.15
C LYS A 487 -28.33 -24.59 3.51
N ASP A 488 -29.37 -25.06 2.85
CA ASP A 488 -30.76 -24.81 3.23
C ASP A 488 -31.40 -26.10 3.78
N LYS A 489 -32.73 -26.13 3.83
CA LYS A 489 -33.51 -27.32 4.26
C LYS A 489 -33.35 -28.53 3.33
N ASP A 490 -33.00 -28.32 2.06
CA ASP A 490 -32.95 -29.32 1.01
C ASP A 490 -31.53 -29.88 0.82
N GLY A 491 -30.50 -29.16 1.30
CA GLY A 491 -29.14 -29.66 1.40
C GLY A 491 -28.08 -28.60 1.10
N TRP A 492 -26.87 -29.06 0.79
CA TRP A 492 -25.77 -28.20 0.36
C TRP A 492 -25.85 -27.92 -1.15
N VAL A 493 -25.72 -26.65 -1.53
CA VAL A 493 -25.71 -26.18 -2.91
C VAL A 493 -24.52 -25.25 -3.11
N GLU A 494 -23.76 -25.48 -4.18
CA GLU A 494 -22.66 -24.62 -4.60
C GLU A 494 -23.22 -23.31 -5.16
N LYS A 495 -22.60 -22.18 -4.79
CA LYS A 495 -22.92 -20.86 -5.34
C LYS A 495 -21.73 -20.36 -6.14
N GLU A 496 -22.02 -19.91 -7.36
CA GLU A 496 -21.04 -19.19 -8.17
C GLU A 496 -20.75 -17.84 -7.51
N MET A 497 -19.47 -17.49 -7.42
CA MET A 497 -19.06 -16.20 -6.90
C MET A 497 -18.99 -15.19 -8.05
N GLU A 498 -19.60 -14.03 -7.85
CA GLU A 498 -19.67 -13.01 -8.89
C GLU A 498 -18.35 -12.24 -9.02
N PRO A 499 -17.81 -12.06 -10.23
CA PRO A 499 -16.61 -11.25 -10.47
C PRO A 499 -16.92 -9.77 -10.27
N SER A 500 -15.95 -9.00 -9.79
CA SER A 500 -16.08 -7.57 -9.53
C SER A 500 -14.88 -6.77 -10.02
N GLY A 501 -15.11 -5.94 -11.04
CA GLY A 501 -14.11 -5.04 -11.60
C GLY A 501 -13.26 -5.71 -12.69
N THR A 502 -12.04 -5.20 -12.90
CA THR A 502 -11.09 -5.68 -13.92
C THR A 502 -10.04 -6.63 -13.36
N GLU A 503 -9.96 -6.77 -12.04
CA GLU A 503 -9.11 -7.72 -11.32
C GLU A 503 -9.89 -9.02 -11.05
N ASP A 504 -9.18 -10.13 -10.79
CA ASP A 504 -9.76 -11.46 -10.47
C ASP A 504 -10.42 -11.50 -9.07
N ILE A 505 -11.06 -10.41 -8.68
CA ILE A 505 -11.73 -10.23 -7.38
C ILE A 505 -13.16 -10.70 -7.51
N HIS A 506 -13.63 -11.44 -6.51
CA HIS A 506 -15.01 -11.91 -6.45
C HIS A 506 -15.68 -11.38 -5.19
N ARG A 507 -16.91 -10.86 -5.30
CA ARG A 507 -17.65 -10.37 -4.14
C ARG A 507 -19.15 -10.40 -4.38
N GLY A 508 -19.92 -10.59 -3.32
CA GLY A 508 -21.38 -10.55 -3.41
C GLY A 508 -22.04 -10.66 -2.05
N THR A 509 -23.36 -10.56 -2.07
CA THR A 509 -24.22 -10.73 -0.90
C THR A 509 -25.25 -11.81 -1.15
N LEU A 510 -25.67 -12.48 -0.09
CA LEU A 510 -26.75 -13.46 -0.06
C LEU A 510 -27.78 -13.03 0.98
N ASP A 511 -29.05 -13.27 0.67
CA ASP A 511 -30.15 -13.15 1.63
C ASP A 511 -30.04 -14.29 2.65
N PRO A 512 -29.94 -14.01 3.96
CA PRO A 512 -29.87 -15.05 4.99
C PRO A 512 -31.17 -15.86 5.13
N GLU A 513 -32.31 -15.41 4.58
CA GLU A 513 -33.57 -16.13 4.70
C GLU A 513 -33.48 -17.57 4.16
N GLY A 514 -33.78 -18.54 5.03
CA GLY A 514 -33.76 -19.97 4.68
C GLY A 514 -32.36 -20.63 4.67
N ILE A 515 -31.29 -19.86 4.86
CA ILE A 515 -29.93 -20.40 4.94
C ILE A 515 -29.64 -20.88 6.37
N LEU A 516 -29.37 -22.18 6.52
CA LEU A 516 -28.98 -22.80 7.79
C LEU A 516 -27.48 -22.72 8.03
N SER A 517 -26.68 -22.83 6.97
CA SER A 517 -25.23 -22.75 7.04
C SER A 517 -24.67 -22.29 5.69
N TRP A 518 -23.45 -21.81 5.69
CA TRP A 518 -22.70 -21.52 4.49
C TRP A 518 -21.23 -21.83 4.76
N ALA A 519 -20.48 -22.13 3.72
CA ALA A 519 -19.13 -22.63 3.87
C ALA A 519 -18.26 -22.19 2.70
N MET A 520 -16.95 -22.12 2.96
CA MET A 520 -15.97 -21.98 1.90
C MET A 520 -14.99 -23.12 1.92
N ARG A 521 -14.80 -23.71 0.74
CA ARG A 521 -13.86 -24.80 0.53
C ARG A 521 -12.59 -24.27 -0.10
N ILE A 522 -11.47 -24.63 0.52
CA ILE A 522 -10.11 -24.34 0.09
C ILE A 522 -9.54 -25.64 -0.50
N SER A 523 -9.53 -25.71 -1.83
CA SER A 523 -9.28 -26.93 -2.60
C SER A 523 -7.86 -27.48 -2.44
N SER A 524 -6.88 -26.61 -2.16
CA SER A 524 -5.47 -26.97 -2.03
C SER A 524 -5.15 -27.89 -0.84
N ARG A 525 -6.01 -27.93 0.18
CA ARG A 525 -5.82 -28.70 1.43
C ARG A 525 -7.05 -29.50 1.86
N SER A 526 -8.10 -29.57 1.04
CA SER A 526 -9.39 -30.18 1.39
C SER A 526 -9.99 -29.61 2.68
N THR A 527 -9.85 -28.31 2.91
CA THR A 527 -10.34 -27.64 4.12
C THR A 527 -11.65 -26.93 3.81
N ILE A 528 -12.62 -27.08 4.68
CA ILE A 528 -13.91 -26.39 4.56
C ILE A 528 -14.17 -25.67 5.87
N LEU A 529 -14.22 -24.34 5.82
CA LEU A 529 -14.71 -23.55 6.95
C LEU A 529 -16.22 -23.43 6.81
N VAL A 530 -16.94 -24.05 7.74
CA VAL A 530 -18.40 -23.99 7.82
C VAL A 530 -18.79 -22.95 8.84
N ASN A 531 -19.75 -22.12 8.48
CA ASN A 531 -20.44 -21.21 9.36
C ASN A 531 -21.92 -21.60 9.45
N ALA A 532 -22.36 -22.06 10.63
CA ALA A 532 -23.76 -22.30 10.92
C ALA A 532 -24.39 -21.01 11.47
N ILE A 533 -25.52 -20.63 10.88
CA ILE A 533 -26.24 -19.40 11.22
C ILE A 533 -27.33 -19.76 12.22
N GLU A 534 -27.23 -19.21 13.44
CA GLU A 534 -28.18 -19.45 14.53
C GLU A 534 -28.91 -18.14 14.93
N SER A 535 -29.00 -17.18 14.01
CA SER A 535 -29.59 -15.86 14.27
C SER A 535 -30.51 -15.42 13.14
N SER A 536 -31.68 -14.90 13.52
CA SER A 536 -32.63 -14.23 12.63
C SER A 536 -32.39 -12.72 12.53
N GLU A 537 -31.31 -12.20 13.14
CA GLU A 537 -30.98 -10.78 13.23
C GLU A 537 -29.94 -10.34 12.20
N LEU A 538 -29.77 -11.12 11.13
CA LEU A 538 -28.95 -10.79 9.97
C LEU A 538 -29.80 -10.15 8.87
N GLU A 539 -29.20 -9.18 8.16
CA GLU A 539 -29.78 -8.59 6.94
C GLU A 539 -29.10 -9.14 5.68
N ALA A 540 -27.81 -9.47 5.75
CA ALA A 540 -27.08 -10.05 4.63
C ALA A 540 -25.93 -10.94 5.10
N LEU A 541 -25.57 -11.90 4.26
CA LEU A 541 -24.29 -12.61 4.30
C LEU A 541 -23.44 -12.05 3.16
N ALA A 542 -22.22 -11.60 3.42
CA ALA A 542 -21.36 -11.04 2.38
C ALA A 542 -20.07 -11.85 2.25
N TYR A 543 -19.66 -12.10 1.00
CA TYR A 543 -18.39 -12.75 0.71
C TYR A 543 -17.51 -11.83 -0.13
N TYR A 544 -16.20 -11.95 0.10
CA TYR A 544 -15.18 -11.24 -0.66
C TYR A 544 -13.97 -12.14 -0.82
N HIS A 545 -13.42 -12.22 -2.03
CA HIS A 545 -12.23 -12.98 -2.35
C HIS A 545 -11.29 -12.15 -3.21
N ASN A 546 -10.02 -12.08 -2.78
CA ASN A 546 -8.94 -11.51 -3.58
C ASN A 546 -7.81 -12.55 -3.71
N PRO A 547 -7.66 -13.20 -4.89
CA PRO A 547 -6.63 -14.20 -5.14
C PRO A 547 -5.20 -13.67 -5.03
N GLU A 548 -4.99 -12.37 -5.23
CA GLU A 548 -3.65 -11.77 -5.18
C GLU A 548 -3.23 -11.44 -3.73
N LYS A 549 -4.17 -11.42 -2.78
CA LYS A 549 -3.92 -11.20 -1.35
C LYS A 549 -4.07 -12.46 -0.51
N ASP A 550 -4.33 -13.62 -1.12
CA ASP A 550 -4.56 -14.89 -0.44
C ASP A 550 -5.60 -14.81 0.69
N HIS A 551 -6.68 -14.03 0.48
CA HIS A 551 -7.69 -13.86 1.52
C HIS A 551 -9.13 -13.98 1.04
N LEU A 552 -9.99 -14.31 2.00
CA LEU A 552 -11.37 -14.65 1.78
C LEU A 552 -12.22 -14.28 2.99
N ASN A 553 -13.36 -13.63 2.78
CA ASN A 553 -14.20 -13.16 3.86
C ASN A 553 -15.55 -13.88 3.87
N LEU A 554 -15.99 -14.27 5.07
CA LEU A 554 -17.33 -14.77 5.35
C LEU A 554 -18.03 -13.83 6.33
N GLU A 555 -18.48 -12.69 5.82
CA GLU A 555 -19.00 -11.61 6.63
C GLU A 555 -20.47 -11.81 6.99
N LEU A 556 -20.81 -11.53 8.25
CA LEU A 556 -22.19 -11.48 8.72
C LEU A 556 -22.59 -10.02 8.93
N ILE A 557 -23.65 -9.58 8.27
CA ILE A 557 -24.16 -8.22 8.38
C ILE A 557 -25.43 -8.26 9.23
N PRO A 558 -25.39 -7.76 10.49
CA PRO A 558 -26.59 -7.60 11.30
C PRO A 558 -27.62 -6.71 10.61
N LYS A 559 -28.90 -6.81 10.99
CA LYS A 559 -29.92 -5.87 10.57
C LYS A 559 -29.49 -4.43 10.82
N GLN A 560 -29.68 -3.56 9.83
CA GLN A 560 -29.40 -2.14 9.87
C GLN A 560 -30.65 -1.35 10.26
N THR A 561 -31.46 -1.89 11.17
CA THR A 561 -32.53 -1.16 11.83
C THR A 561 -32.00 -0.48 13.09
N PRO A 562 -32.37 0.80 13.35
CA PRO A 562 -31.93 1.50 14.55
C PRO A 562 -32.35 0.77 15.82
N LEU A 563 -31.44 0.63 16.78
CA LEU A 563 -31.76 0.15 18.13
C LEU A 563 -32.26 1.33 18.96
N ALA A 564 -33.41 1.18 19.61
CA ALA A 564 -33.92 2.14 20.60
C ALA A 564 -33.02 2.18 21.86
N PRO A 565 -33.10 3.24 22.68
CA PRO A 565 -32.39 3.30 23.96
C PRO A 565 -32.66 2.05 24.84
N GLY A 566 -31.60 1.37 25.27
CA GLY A 566 -31.65 0.14 26.07
C GLY A 566 -31.93 -1.13 25.27
N GLU A 567 -32.19 -1.04 23.96
CA GLU A 567 -32.42 -2.20 23.10
C GLU A 567 -31.13 -2.98 22.86
N LYS A 568 -31.26 -4.30 22.71
CA LYS A 568 -30.16 -5.22 22.42
C LYS A 568 -30.47 -6.04 21.17
N ARG A 569 -29.43 -6.30 20.38
CA ARG A 569 -29.44 -7.24 19.26
C ARG A 569 -28.33 -8.26 19.47
N GLU A 570 -28.61 -9.54 19.28
CA GLU A 570 -27.63 -10.61 19.44
C GLU A 570 -27.53 -11.45 18.16
N ILE A 571 -26.29 -11.63 17.70
CA ILE A 571 -25.95 -12.46 16.55
C ILE A 571 -25.22 -13.69 17.05
N HIS A 572 -25.83 -14.86 16.89
CA HIS A 572 -25.26 -16.16 17.25
C HIS A 572 -24.84 -16.92 16.01
N SER A 573 -23.65 -17.52 16.07
CA SER A 573 -23.13 -18.32 14.99
C SER A 573 -22.11 -19.34 15.49
N LYS A 574 -21.93 -20.43 14.76
CA LYS A 574 -20.95 -21.47 15.07
C LYS A 574 -20.06 -21.71 13.86
N TYR A 575 -18.76 -21.79 14.10
CA TYR A 575 -17.78 -22.07 13.08
C TYR A 575 -17.13 -23.42 13.32
N GLU A 576 -16.93 -24.19 12.25
CA GLU A 576 -16.29 -25.50 12.29
C GLU A 576 -15.37 -25.66 11.08
N VAL A 577 -14.21 -26.27 11.30
CA VAL A 577 -13.32 -26.72 10.21
C VAL A 577 -13.59 -28.19 9.94
N VAL A 578 -13.91 -28.55 8.69
CA VAL A 578 -14.18 -29.94 8.29
C VAL A 578 -13.40 -30.31 7.02
N GLU A 579 -13.06 -31.59 6.87
CA GLU A 579 -12.44 -32.12 5.64
C GLU A 579 -13.45 -32.33 4.51
N ARG A 580 -14.71 -32.54 4.87
CA ARG A 580 -15.82 -32.75 3.95
C ARG A 580 -17.09 -32.22 4.59
N LEU A 581 -17.94 -31.61 3.79
CA LEU A 581 -19.33 -31.41 4.19
C LEU A 581 -19.92 -32.83 4.31
N GLY A 582 -20.65 -33.14 5.40
CA GLY A 582 -21.31 -34.44 5.58
C GLY A 582 -22.40 -34.66 4.54
N MET A 583 -21.98 -35.03 3.32
CA MET A 583 -22.79 -35.15 2.11
C MET A 583 -23.25 -36.61 1.94
N ASP A 584 -24.55 -36.86 1.99
CA ASP A 584 -25.15 -38.00 1.29
C ASP A 584 -25.26 -37.63 -0.22
N ASP A 585 -25.07 -38.61 -1.10
CA ASP A 585 -24.70 -38.58 -2.54
C ASP A 585 -25.45 -37.66 -3.55
N ASN A 586 -26.27 -36.69 -3.18
CA ASN A 586 -27.05 -35.87 -4.13
C ASN A 586 -26.52 -34.44 -4.29
N PHE A 587 -25.51 -34.28 -5.14
CA PHE A 587 -25.00 -32.97 -5.57
C PHE A 587 -25.83 -32.46 -6.76
N VAL A 588 -26.35 -31.24 -6.69
CA VAL A 588 -26.90 -30.52 -7.85
C VAL A 588 -26.01 -29.32 -8.16
N ARG A 589 -25.15 -29.44 -9.18
CA ARG A 589 -24.50 -28.27 -9.79
C ARG A 589 -25.57 -27.51 -10.55
N THR A 590 -25.89 -26.29 -10.13
CA THR A 590 -26.67 -25.39 -10.98
C THR A 590 -25.78 -24.91 -12.11
N SER A 591 -25.69 -25.70 -13.18
CA SER A 591 -25.11 -25.24 -14.44
C SER A 591 -26.07 -24.26 -15.11
N GLN A 592 -25.89 -22.96 -14.90
CA GLN A 592 -26.37 -21.95 -15.85
C GLN A 592 -25.20 -21.43 -16.67
N THR A 593 -24.58 -22.31 -17.47
CA THR A 593 -23.83 -21.87 -18.65
C THR A 593 -24.80 -21.27 -19.66
N LYS A 594 -24.83 -19.94 -19.77
CA LYS A 594 -25.16 -19.25 -21.02
C LYS A 594 -23.86 -18.70 -21.61
N ARG A 595 -23.72 -18.98 -22.91
CA ARG A 595 -22.59 -18.72 -23.81
C ARG A 595 -22.07 -17.29 -23.79
#